data_AF-A0A7C5T9L0-F1
#
_entry.id   AF-A0A7C5T9L0-F1
#
_cell.length_a   1.000
_cell.length_b   1.000
_cell.length_c   1.000
_cell.angle_alpha   90.00
_cell.angle_beta   90.00
_cell.angle_gamma   90.00
#
_symmetry.space_group_name_H-M   'P 1'
#
loop_
_entity.id
_entity.type
_entity.pdbx_description
1 polymer ?
#
loop_
_entity_poly.entity_id
_entity_poly.type
_entity_poly.pdbx_seq_one_letter_code
_entity_poly.pdbx_strand_id
1 'polypeptide(L)'
;MRKVLRKQKSAYAFSLVLFLAGIMAFAVTLWETYPKLAASQDPFSTFMTLVWQESVDFVGLTEIKLIYLVLFGDVALVLGLILWFLSRQWLIVPEKITWYECPYCKKRWKAVGDKALVHCPHCRQLIHPRIAEGKNL
;
A
#
# COMPACT_ATOMS: atom_id res chain seq x y z
N MET A 1 -15.78 4.91 -15.67
CA MET A 1 -15.08 4.97 -14.36
C MET A 1 -13.56 4.86 -14.51
N ARG A 2 -12.83 5.97 -14.29
CA ARG A 2 -11.36 5.99 -14.33
C ARG A 2 -10.80 5.70 -12.94
N LYS A 3 -10.04 4.61 -12.80
CA LYS A 3 -9.27 4.32 -11.58
C LYS A 3 -7.97 5.12 -11.64
N VAL A 4 -7.71 5.96 -10.64
CA VAL A 4 -6.43 6.68 -10.53
C VAL A 4 -5.62 6.06 -9.41
N LEU A 5 -4.43 5.58 -9.76
CA LEU A 5 -3.49 5.01 -8.79
C LEU A 5 -2.79 6.17 -8.07
N ARG A 6 -3.24 6.52 -6.86
CA ARG A 6 -2.54 7.50 -6.02
C ARG A 6 -1.69 6.75 -5.02
N LYS A 7 -0.36 6.89 -5.15
CA LYS A 7 0.59 6.27 -4.24
C LYS A 7 0.73 7.14 -2.99
N GLN A 8 0.42 6.60 -1.82
CA GLN A 8 0.64 7.31 -0.56
C GLN A 8 2.13 7.27 -0.22
N LYS A 9 2.84 8.39 -0.40
CA LYS A 9 4.31 8.46 -0.26
C LYS A 9 4.81 8.00 1.12
N SER A 10 4.08 8.31 2.19
CA SER A 10 4.45 7.94 3.56
C SER A 10 4.32 6.44 3.81
N ALA A 11 3.21 5.82 3.40
CA ALA A 11 2.99 4.38 3.56
C ALA A 11 3.99 3.57 2.74
N TYR A 12 4.36 4.07 1.55
CA TYR A 12 5.41 3.48 0.73
C TYR A 12 6.79 3.56 1.38
N ALA A 13 7.16 4.73 1.94
CA ALA A 13 8.44 4.90 2.63
C ALA A 13 8.55 3.98 3.85
N PHE A 14 7.50 3.90 4.66
CA PHE A 14 7.48 3.03 5.84
C PHE A 14 7.55 1.54 5.47
N SER A 15 6.83 1.13 4.42
CA SER A 15 6.93 -0.23 3.86
C SER A 15 8.36 -0.56 3.42
N LEU A 16 9.06 0.36 2.76
CA LEU A 16 10.44 0.20 2.34
C LEU A 16 11.38 0.01 3.55
N VAL A 17 11.21 0.81 4.60
CA VAL A 17 12.01 0.69 5.82
C VAL A 17 11.80 -0.66 6.49
N LEU A 18 10.56 -1.12 6.62
CA LEU A 18 10.26 -2.44 7.19
C LEU A 18 10.86 -3.58 6.35
N PHE A 19 10.79 -3.46 5.03
CA PHE A 19 11.34 -4.47 4.13
C PHE A 19 12.87 -4.55 4.24
N LEU A 20 13.55 -3.39 4.28
CA LEU A 20 14.99 -3.31 4.50
C LEU A 20 15.38 -3.85 5.89
N ALA A 21 14.63 -3.52 6.94
CA ALA A 21 14.86 -4.03 8.28
C ALA A 21 14.73 -5.57 8.33
N GLY A 22 13.72 -6.14 7.67
CA GLY A 22 13.55 -7.58 7.54
C GLY A 22 14.72 -8.25 6.82
N ILE A 23 15.14 -7.71 5.66
CA ILE A 23 16.30 -8.22 4.91
C ILE A 23 17.56 -8.18 5.76
N MET A 24 17.80 -7.08 6.47
CA MET A 24 18.96 -6.93 7.34
C MET A 24 18.96 -7.96 8.47
N ALA A 25 17.82 -8.20 9.11
CA ALA A 25 17.68 -9.24 10.13
C ALA A 25 18.04 -10.62 9.58
N PHE A 26 17.52 -10.98 8.40
CA PHE A 26 17.87 -12.24 7.74
C PHE A 26 19.35 -12.33 7.36
N ALA A 27 19.93 -11.25 6.83
CA ALA A 27 21.34 -11.21 6.48
C ALA A 27 22.23 -11.46 7.71
N VAL A 28 21.88 -10.89 8.87
CA VAL A 28 22.59 -11.15 10.13
C VAL A 28 22.44 -12.60 10.55
N THR A 29 21.22 -13.17 10.52
CA THR A 29 21.03 -14.58 10.88
C THR A 29 21.81 -15.54 9.98
N LEU A 30 21.86 -15.23 8.68
CA LEU A 30 22.62 -16.02 7.71
C LEU A 30 24.12 -15.85 7.93
N TRP A 31 24.59 -14.65 8.24
CA TRP A 31 26.01 -14.39 8.51
C TRP A 31 26.52 -15.20 9.70
N GLU A 32 25.76 -15.23 10.80
CA GLU A 32 26.12 -15.99 12.00
C GLU A 32 26.07 -17.51 11.77
N THR A 33 25.10 -17.99 10.99
CA THR A 33 24.94 -19.43 10.74
C THR A 33 25.79 -19.95 9.58
N TYR A 34 26.23 -19.08 8.67
CA TYR A 34 26.99 -19.42 7.46
C TYR A 34 28.19 -20.34 7.69
N PRO A 35 29.11 -20.09 8.64
CA PRO A 35 30.29 -20.95 8.82
C PRO A 35 29.90 -22.40 9.20
N LYS A 36 28.82 -22.57 9.97
CA LYS A 36 28.34 -23.89 10.39
C LYS A 36 27.55 -24.59 9.28
N LEU A 37 26.81 -23.81 8.48
CA LEU A 37 26.10 -24.31 7.31
C LEU A 37 27.06 -24.82 6.24
N ALA A 38 28.13 -24.08 5.97
CA ALA A 38 29.14 -24.43 4.96
C ALA A 38 29.87 -25.74 5.27
N ALA A 39 29.97 -26.12 6.55
CA ALA A 39 30.58 -27.37 7.00
C ALA A 39 29.58 -28.56 7.07
N SER A 40 28.29 -28.31 6.88
CA SER A 40 27.24 -29.34 7.03
C SER A 40 26.94 -30.06 5.71
N GLN A 41 26.60 -31.35 5.79
CA GLN A 41 26.10 -32.12 4.64
C GLN A 41 24.68 -31.69 4.23
N ASP A 42 23.85 -31.32 5.21
CA ASP A 42 22.45 -30.90 5.01
C ASP A 42 22.22 -29.47 5.52
N PRO A 43 22.38 -28.45 4.66
CA PRO A 43 22.37 -27.05 5.08
C PRO A 43 20.99 -26.60 5.61
N PHE A 44 19.89 -27.07 5.04
CA PHE A 44 18.55 -26.65 5.47
C PHE A 44 18.17 -27.19 6.87
N SER A 45 18.44 -28.46 7.13
CA SER A 45 18.14 -29.06 8.44
C SER A 45 19.02 -28.42 9.52
N THR A 46 20.31 -28.23 9.19
CA THR A 46 21.28 -27.60 10.09
C THR A 46 20.86 -26.17 10.41
N PHE A 47 20.44 -25.39 9.41
CA PHE A 47 19.90 -24.04 9.62
C PHE A 47 18.74 -24.04 10.62
N MET A 48 17.74 -24.89 10.43
CA MET A 48 16.58 -24.96 11.33
C MET A 48 16.99 -25.31 12.76
N THR A 49 17.95 -26.23 12.94
CA THR A 49 18.45 -26.55 14.28
C THR A 49 19.21 -25.38 14.92
N LEU A 50 20.05 -24.68 14.16
CA LEU A 50 20.81 -23.54 14.63
C LEU A 50 19.90 -22.37 15.01
N VAL A 51 18.87 -22.08 14.21
CA VAL A 51 17.87 -21.03 14.53
C VAL A 51 17.17 -21.29 15.86
N TRP A 52 16.92 -22.55 16.20
CA TRP A 52 16.26 -22.93 17.45
C TRP A 52 17.17 -22.97 18.67
N GLN A 53 18.44 -23.30 18.47
CA GLN A 53 19.38 -23.62 19.54
C GLN A 53 20.36 -22.49 19.84
N GLU A 54 20.65 -21.64 18.86
CA GLU A 54 21.67 -20.59 18.95
C GLU A 54 21.08 -19.27 19.47
N SER A 55 21.84 -18.61 20.33
CA SER A 55 21.58 -17.24 20.81
C SER A 55 22.64 -16.31 20.26
N VAL A 56 22.23 -15.10 19.92
CA VAL A 56 23.13 -14.04 19.48
C VAL A 56 23.22 -13.02 20.60
N ASP A 57 24.46 -12.73 20.98
CA ASP A 57 24.76 -11.62 21.87
C ASP A 57 24.78 -10.32 21.08
N PHE A 58 23.73 -9.53 21.25
CA PHE A 58 23.74 -8.16 20.76
C PHE A 58 24.59 -7.31 21.71
N VAL A 59 25.85 -7.10 21.32
CA VAL A 59 26.78 -6.13 21.93
C VAL A 59 26.84 -6.27 23.45
N GLY A 60 26.87 -7.52 23.94
CA GLY A 60 27.02 -7.86 25.37
C GLY A 60 25.91 -7.39 26.32
N LEU A 61 24.80 -6.86 25.80
CA LEU A 61 23.71 -6.30 26.62
C LEU A 61 22.52 -7.24 26.75
N THR A 62 22.26 -8.08 25.74
CA THR A 62 21.14 -9.01 25.73
C THR A 62 21.43 -10.24 24.88
N GLU A 63 21.32 -11.43 25.48
CA GLU A 63 21.21 -12.71 24.78
C GLU A 63 19.83 -12.80 24.12
N ILE A 64 19.79 -12.71 22.79
CA ILE A 64 18.55 -12.87 22.04
C ILE A 64 18.64 -14.17 21.26
N LYS A 65 17.70 -15.09 21.48
CA LYS A 65 17.62 -16.32 20.67
C LYS A 65 17.47 -15.95 19.19
N LEU A 66 18.22 -16.65 18.32
CA LEU A 66 18.23 -16.40 16.88
C LEU A 66 16.83 -16.50 16.26
N ILE A 67 15.97 -17.37 16.82
CA ILE A 67 14.56 -17.50 16.46
C ILE A 67 13.77 -16.20 16.54
N TYR A 68 14.05 -15.32 17.51
CA TYR A 68 13.33 -14.05 17.64
C TYR A 68 13.72 -13.08 16.53
N LEU A 69 14.97 -13.14 16.06
CA LEU A 69 15.45 -12.32 14.95
C LEU A 69 14.81 -12.77 13.63
N VAL A 70 14.68 -14.08 13.43
CA VAL A 70 13.95 -14.66 12.28
C VAL A 70 12.48 -14.28 12.32
N LEU A 71 11.80 -14.45 13.46
CA LEU A 71 10.40 -14.07 13.63
C LEU A 71 10.17 -12.57 13.39
N PHE A 72 11.05 -11.72 13.91
CA PHE A 72 10.99 -10.28 13.66
C PHE A 72 11.16 -9.97 12.16
N GLY A 73 12.13 -10.62 11.51
CA GLY A 73 12.36 -10.50 10.07
C GLY A 73 11.13 -10.87 9.26
N ASP A 74 10.52 -12.02 9.55
CA ASP A 74 9.30 -12.50 8.90
C ASP A 74 8.13 -11.51 9.08
N VAL A 75 7.87 -11.10 10.32
CA VAL A 75 6.80 -10.15 10.63
C VAL A 75 7.02 -8.81 9.91
N ALA A 76 8.26 -8.30 9.90
CA ALA A 76 8.61 -7.06 9.20
C ALA A 76 8.42 -7.17 7.68
N LEU A 77 8.80 -8.30 7.07
CA LEU A 77 8.60 -8.54 5.63
C LEU A 77 7.12 -8.64 5.28
N VAL A 78 6.35 -9.41 6.04
CA VAL A 78 4.91 -9.59 5.80
C VAL A 78 4.17 -8.26 5.95
N LEU A 79 4.43 -7.51 7.04
CA LEU A 79 3.86 -6.17 7.22
C LEU A 79 4.31 -5.21 6.13
N GLY A 80 5.59 -5.25 5.75
CA GLY A 80 6.14 -4.45 4.65
C GLY A 80 5.40 -4.69 3.34
N LEU A 81 5.12 -5.96 3.00
CA LEU A 81 4.35 -6.35 1.81
C LEU A 81 2.89 -5.91 1.87
N ILE A 82 2.22 -6.09 3.01
CA ILE A 82 0.83 -5.66 3.21
C ILE A 82 0.73 -4.15 3.04
N LEU A 83 1.61 -3.39 3.70
CA LEU A 83 1.63 -1.93 3.60
C LEU A 83 2.02 -1.45 2.21
N TRP A 84 2.91 -2.18 1.51
CA TRP A 84 3.22 -1.90 0.11
C TRP A 84 1.97 -2.04 -0.77
N PHE A 85 1.19 -3.09 -0.57
CA PHE A 85 -0.05 -3.33 -1.29
C PHE A 85 -1.09 -2.24 -0.98
N LEU A 86 -1.30 -1.92 0.31
CA LEU A 86 -2.22 -0.87 0.74
C LEU A 86 -1.78 0.54 0.34
N SER A 87 -0.47 0.79 0.15
CA SER A 87 0.04 2.08 -0.35
C SER A 87 -0.46 2.40 -1.75
N ARG A 88 -0.89 1.38 -2.51
CA ARG A 88 -1.54 1.51 -3.81
C ARG A 88 -3.04 1.71 -3.59
N GLN A 89 -3.40 2.90 -3.15
CA GLN A 89 -4.80 3.26 -3.04
C GLN A 89 -5.41 3.44 -4.44
N TRP A 90 -6.32 2.54 -4.79
CA TRP A 90 -7.14 2.63 -5.99
C TRP A 90 -8.29 3.59 -5.71
N LEU A 91 -8.04 4.88 -5.91
CA LEU A 91 -9.11 5.87 -5.82
C LEU A 91 -9.97 5.76 -7.08
N ILE A 92 -11.23 5.38 -6.89
CA ILE A 92 -12.26 5.48 -7.93
C ILE A 92 -12.56 6.97 -8.06
N VAL A 93 -11.99 7.62 -9.07
CA VAL A 93 -12.28 9.02 -9.33
C VAL A 93 -13.61 9.08 -10.07
N PRO A 94 -14.61 9.83 -9.56
CA PRO A 94 -15.88 10.00 -10.26
C PRO A 94 -15.63 10.58 -11.66
N GLU A 95 -16.37 10.07 -12.63
CA GLU A 95 -16.34 10.49 -14.04
C GLU A 95 -16.39 12.03 -14.16
N LYS A 96 -15.73 12.57 -15.19
CA LYS A 96 -15.53 14.01 -15.48
C LYS A 96 -16.68 14.89 -14.95
N ILE A 97 -16.35 15.90 -14.15
CA ILE A 97 -17.30 16.93 -13.72
C ILE A 97 -17.74 17.69 -14.98
N THR A 98 -19.02 17.58 -15.33
CA THR A 98 -19.61 18.25 -16.48
C THR A 98 -20.47 19.42 -16.02
N TRP A 99 -20.53 20.46 -16.86
CA TRP A 99 -21.42 21.58 -16.65
C TRP A 99 -22.78 21.25 -17.25
N TYR A 100 -23.81 21.33 -16.43
CA TYR A 100 -25.18 21.16 -16.86
C TYR A 100 -25.88 22.52 -16.87
N GLU A 101 -26.70 22.74 -17.89
CA GLU A 101 -27.57 23.91 -18.02
C GLU A 101 -29.03 23.49 -17.97
N CYS A 102 -29.83 24.21 -17.19
CA CYS A 102 -31.27 23.95 -17.07
C CYS A 102 -32.00 24.56 -18.27
N PRO A 103 -32.84 23.81 -18.99
CA PRO A 103 -33.60 24.37 -20.12
C PRO A 103 -34.63 25.44 -19.69
N TYR A 104 -35.09 25.40 -18.43
CA TYR A 104 -36.08 26.34 -17.91
C TYR A 104 -35.43 27.58 -17.29
N CYS A 105 -34.56 27.40 -16.29
CA CYS A 105 -33.98 28.53 -15.56
C CYS A 105 -32.67 29.05 -16.17
N LYS A 106 -32.10 28.38 -17.17
CA LYS A 106 -30.81 28.69 -17.83
C LYS A 106 -29.61 28.82 -16.88
N LYS A 107 -29.76 28.45 -15.61
CA LYS A 107 -28.67 28.42 -14.64
C LYS A 107 -27.80 27.18 -14.88
N ARG A 108 -26.50 27.36 -14.68
CA ARG A 108 -25.49 26.32 -14.83
C ARG A 108 -25.04 25.79 -13.49
N TRP A 109 -24.84 24.48 -13.38
CA TRP A 109 -24.24 23.86 -12.20
C TRP A 109 -23.31 22.73 -12.61
N LYS A 110 -22.40 22.36 -11.69
CA LYS A 110 -21.47 21.25 -11.86
C LYS A 110 -22.06 19.99 -11.24
N ALA A 111 -22.05 18.88 -11.97
CA ALA A 111 -22.36 17.56 -11.42
C ALA A 111 -21.52 16.47 -12.09
N VAL A 112 -21.47 15.29 -11.45
CA VAL A 112 -20.79 14.10 -11.99
C VAL A 112 -21.58 13.59 -13.21
N GLY A 113 -20.86 13.25 -14.28
CA GLY A 113 -21.42 12.74 -15.54
C GLY A 113 -22.27 11.47 -15.36
N ASP A 114 -23.22 11.25 -16.28
CA ASP A 114 -24.23 10.17 -16.32
C ASP A 114 -25.44 10.32 -15.40
N LYS A 115 -26.15 11.46 -15.53
CA LYS A 115 -27.54 11.52 -15.06
C LYS A 115 -28.46 12.01 -16.17
N ALA A 116 -29.21 11.07 -16.74
CA ALA A 116 -30.24 11.38 -17.73
C ALA A 116 -31.30 12.31 -17.15
N LEU A 117 -31.71 12.08 -15.89
CA LEU A 117 -32.71 12.88 -15.18
C LEU A 117 -32.13 13.41 -13.87
N VAL A 118 -32.22 14.72 -13.64
CA VAL A 118 -31.74 15.35 -12.40
C VAL A 118 -32.72 16.42 -11.95
N HIS A 119 -32.92 16.54 -10.64
CA HIS A 119 -33.56 17.73 -10.09
C HIS A 119 -32.61 18.92 -10.21
N CYS A 120 -33.07 19.99 -10.85
CA CYS A 120 -32.31 21.22 -10.89
C CYS A 120 -32.19 21.80 -9.48
N PRO A 121 -30.98 22.14 -8.98
CA PRO A 121 -30.81 22.71 -7.65
C PRO A 121 -31.49 24.08 -7.48
N HIS A 122 -31.78 24.77 -8.59
CA HIS A 122 -32.36 26.11 -8.57
C HIS A 122 -33.88 26.12 -8.68
N CYS A 123 -34.45 25.39 -9.64
CA CYS A 123 -35.91 25.35 -9.83
C CYS A 123 -36.57 24.12 -9.20
N ARG A 124 -35.79 23.17 -8.66
CA ARG A 124 -36.24 21.89 -8.08
C ARG A 124 -37.07 21.00 -9.01
N GLN A 125 -37.23 21.37 -10.28
CA GLN A 125 -37.91 20.55 -11.27
C GLN A 125 -37.00 19.42 -11.75
N LEU A 126 -37.63 18.28 -12.02
CA LEU A 126 -36.99 17.12 -12.63
C LEU A 126 -36.83 17.40 -14.13
N ILE A 127 -35.59 17.40 -14.62
CA ILE A 127 -35.28 17.83 -15.98
C ILE A 127 -34.25 16.89 -16.63
N HIS A 128 -34.24 16.87 -17.96
CA HIS A 128 -33.10 16.43 -18.77
C HIS A 128 -32.16 17.64 -18.95
N PRO A 129 -31.06 17.73 -18.19
CA PRO A 129 -30.16 18.87 -18.31
C PRO A 129 -29.41 18.84 -19.65
N ARG A 130 -29.17 20.01 -20.24
CA ARG A 130 -28.30 20.11 -21.42
C ARG A 130 -26.85 20.15 -20.95
N ILE A 131 -25.98 19.37 -21.58
CA ILE A 131 -24.55 19.44 -21.34
C ILE A 131 -24.06 20.75 -21.95
N ALA A 132 -23.67 21.69 -21.10
CA ALA A 132 -22.98 22.88 -21.54
C ALA A 132 -21.51 22.50 -21.70
N GLU A 133 -21.09 22.16 -22.92
CA GLU A 133 -19.67 22.05 -23.21
C GLU A 133 -19.03 23.41 -22.94
N GLY A 134 -18.25 23.49 -21.86
CA GLY A 134 -17.49 24.68 -21.57
C GLY A 134 -16.51 24.92 -22.71
N LYS A 135 -16.62 26.05 -23.42
CA LYS A 135 -15.45 26.66 -24.03
C LYS A 135 -14.42 26.79 -22.90
N ASN A 136 -13.34 26.04 -23.00
CA ASN A 136 -12.16 26.23 -22.15
C ASN A 136 -11.74 27.69 -22.31
N LEU A 137 -11.84 28.45 -21.21
CA LEU A 137 -11.19 29.73 -21.01
C LEU A 137 -10.19 29.52 -19.88
#